data_AF-A0A820S550-F1
#
_entry.id   AF-A0A820S550-F1
#
_cell.length_a   1.000
_cell.length_b   1.000
_cell.length_c   1.000
_cell.angle_alpha   90.00
_cell.angle_beta   90.00
_cell.angle_gamma   90.00
#
_symmetry.space_group_name_H-M   'P 1'
#
loop_
_entity.id
_entity.type
_entity.pdbx_description
1 polymer ?
#
loop_
_entity_poly.entity_id
_entity_poly.type
_entity_poly.pdbx_seq_one_letter_code
_entity_poly.pdbx_strand_id
1 'polypeptide(L)'
;YKLSFIITLSDWYIDKELLLGYYPHEDNEMKILEEISPYKHFCFPELNPKQRNGGQILNDQSTYIFTRTLSDGHMEYGYCRRLTKDSNRITKFPIVICIVSSHSYFKLYDAILNELVK
;
A
#
# COMPACT_ATOMS: atom_id res chain seq x y z
N TYR A 1 6.94 -10.78 8.52
CA TYR A 1 5.91 -9.87 8.00
C TYR A 1 4.65 -10.67 7.72
N LYS A 2 3.47 -10.04 7.65
CA LYS A 2 2.18 -10.71 7.34
C LYS A 2 1.97 -10.79 5.83
N LEU A 3 2.08 -9.65 5.15
CA LEU A 3 1.90 -9.58 3.70
C LEU A 3 2.61 -8.38 3.10
N SER A 4 2.89 -8.44 1.80
CA SER A 4 3.47 -7.35 1.02
C SER A 4 2.80 -7.28 -0.34
N PHE A 5 2.48 -6.07 -0.81
CA PHE A 5 1.69 -5.88 -2.02
C PHE A 5 2.06 -4.58 -2.75
N ILE A 6 1.59 -4.49 -4.00
CA ILE A 6 1.58 -3.29 -4.82
C ILE A 6 0.13 -2.95 -5.17
N ILE A 7 -0.22 -1.67 -5.09
CA ILE A 7 -1.50 -1.16 -5.58
C ILE A 7 -1.25 0.00 -6.53
N THR A 8 -1.97 0.01 -7.65
CA THR A 8 -1.95 1.11 -8.62
C THR A 8 -3.28 1.84 -8.65
N LEU A 9 -3.23 3.13 -8.94
CA LEU A 9 -4.42 3.98 -9.01
C LEU A 9 -4.61 4.57 -10.43
N SER A 10 -5.68 4.21 -11.13
CA SER A 10 -6.04 4.84 -12.41
C SER A 10 -7.30 5.68 -12.24
N ASP A 11 -7.32 6.92 -12.72
CA ASP A 11 -8.51 7.76 -12.86
C ASP A 11 -9.52 7.70 -11.68
N TRP A 12 -9.02 7.77 -10.44
CA TRP A 12 -9.77 7.73 -9.17
C TRP A 12 -10.29 6.36 -8.71
N TYR A 13 -9.82 5.28 -9.30
CA TYR A 13 -10.10 3.91 -8.86
C TYR A 13 -8.82 3.10 -8.70
N ILE A 14 -8.90 2.08 -7.85
CA ILE A 14 -7.85 1.07 -7.71
C ILE A 14 -7.84 0.26 -9.01
N ASP A 15 -6.73 0.33 -9.75
CA ASP A 15 -6.58 -0.29 -11.07
C ASP A 15 -6.07 -1.72 -10.95
N LYS A 16 -4.99 -1.92 -10.19
CA LYS A 16 -4.41 -3.24 -9.96
C LYS A 16 -3.98 -3.42 -8.52
N GLU A 17 -4.06 -4.66 -8.10
CA GLU A 17 -3.60 -5.17 -6.82
C GLU A 17 -2.71 -6.38 -7.12
N LEU A 18 -1.45 -6.32 -6.68
CA LEU A 18 -0.49 -7.39 -6.87
C LEU A 18 0.09 -7.80 -5.53
N LEU A 19 -0.13 -9.05 -5.14
CA LEU A 19 0.54 -9.62 -3.98
C LEU A 19 2.00 -9.94 -4.33
N LEU A 20 2.94 -9.50 -3.49
CA LEU A 20 4.36 -9.83 -3.61
C LEU A 20 4.76 -10.98 -2.67
N GLY A 21 4.05 -11.14 -1.56
CA GLY A 21 4.31 -12.19 -0.59
C GLY A 21 3.31 -12.17 0.56
N TYR A 22 3.02 -13.35 1.11
CA TYR A 22 2.08 -13.56 2.20
C TYR A 22 2.62 -14.65 3.14
N TYR A 23 2.50 -14.45 4.45
CA TYR A 23 2.99 -15.39 5.46
C TYR A 23 2.00 -15.53 6.64
N PRO A 24 1.65 -16.77 7.04
CA PRO A 24 2.03 -18.05 6.41
C PRO A 24 1.47 -18.16 4.98
N HIS A 25 2.18 -18.85 4.08
CA HIS A 25 1.79 -18.93 2.67
C HIS A 25 0.36 -19.46 2.54
N GLU A 26 -0.48 -18.75 1.76
CA GLU A 26 -1.82 -19.18 1.40
C GLU A 26 -1.97 -19.13 -0.12
N ASP A 27 -2.52 -20.19 -0.71
CA ASP A 27 -2.67 -20.31 -2.17
C ASP A 27 -4.01 -19.76 -2.67
N ASN A 28 -4.90 -19.32 -1.77
CA ASN A 28 -6.22 -18.82 -2.14
C ASN A 28 -6.19 -17.32 -2.46
N GLU A 29 -6.06 -17.00 -3.75
CA GLU A 29 -6.03 -15.63 -4.28
C GLU A 29 -7.22 -14.77 -3.83
N MET A 30 -8.43 -15.35 -3.73
CA MET A 30 -9.63 -14.60 -3.37
C MET A 30 -9.56 -14.11 -1.92
N LYS A 31 -9.06 -14.97 -1.02
CA LYS A 31 -8.85 -14.63 0.39
C LYS A 31 -7.70 -13.62 0.57
N ILE A 32 -6.69 -13.69 -0.28
CA ILE A 32 -5.59 -12.71 -0.31
C ILE A 32 -6.10 -11.32 -0.72
N LEU A 33 -6.95 -11.22 -1.75
CA LEU A 33 -7.50 -9.95 -2.20
C LEU A 33 -8.40 -9.31 -1.13
N GLU A 34 -9.16 -10.14 -0.41
CA GLU A 34 -9.93 -9.70 0.76
C GLU A 34 -9.03 -9.12 1.86
N GLU A 35 -7.86 -9.72 2.09
CA GLU A 35 -6.87 -9.22 3.06
C GLU A 35 -6.25 -7.87 2.65
N ILE A 36 -6.09 -7.58 1.35
CA ILE A 36 -5.55 -6.30 0.88
C ILE A 36 -6.57 -5.16 1.01
N SER A 37 -7.87 -5.49 0.88
CA SER A 37 -8.98 -4.53 0.85
C SER A 37 -8.95 -3.43 1.92
N PRO A 38 -8.73 -3.75 3.23
CA PRO A 38 -8.69 -2.75 4.29
C PRO A 38 -7.56 -1.74 4.14
N TYR A 39 -6.47 -2.09 3.46
CA TYR A 39 -5.27 -1.24 3.35
C TYR A 39 -5.37 -0.21 2.21
N LYS A 40 -6.28 -0.40 1.26
CA LYS A 40 -6.44 0.47 0.07
C LYS A 40 -6.62 1.93 0.43
N HIS A 41 -7.41 2.20 1.48
CA HIS A 41 -7.72 3.56 1.93
C HIS A 41 -6.52 4.23 2.64
N PHE A 42 -5.59 3.45 3.17
CA PHE A 42 -4.32 3.96 3.68
C PHE A 42 -3.29 4.16 2.56
N CYS A 43 -3.42 3.42 1.46
CA CYS A 43 -2.57 3.59 0.28
C CYS A 43 -2.90 4.87 -0.48
N PHE A 44 -4.20 5.16 -0.63
CA PHE A 44 -4.70 6.35 -1.31
C PHE A 44 -5.77 7.03 -0.47
N PRO A 45 -5.39 7.78 0.59
CA PRO A 45 -6.34 8.46 1.47
C PRO A 45 -7.24 9.48 0.75
N GLU A 46 -6.84 9.94 -0.44
CA GLU A 46 -7.63 10.82 -1.29
C GLU A 46 -8.87 10.14 -1.92
N LEU A 47 -8.96 8.80 -1.92
CA LEU A 47 -10.10 8.06 -2.48
C LEU A 47 -11.36 8.10 -1.61
N ASN A 48 -11.52 9.15 -0.81
CA ASN A 48 -12.63 9.25 0.11
C ASN A 48 -13.97 9.30 -0.67
N PRO A 49 -14.87 8.32 -0.48
CA PRO A 49 -16.13 8.23 -1.23
C PRO A 49 -17.07 9.43 -1.00
N LYS A 50 -16.81 10.23 0.05
CA LYS A 50 -17.54 11.47 0.32
C LYS A 50 -17.11 12.64 -0.58
N GLN A 51 -15.92 12.59 -1.18
CA GLN A 51 -15.47 13.57 -2.16
C GLN A 51 -15.89 13.14 -3.56
N ARG A 52 -17.13 13.49 -3.95
CA ARG A 52 -17.73 13.13 -5.25
C ARG A 52 -17.02 13.73 -6.48
N ASN A 53 -16.10 14.66 -6.29
CA ASN A 53 -15.49 15.45 -7.38
C ASN A 53 -13.96 15.35 -7.34
N GLY A 54 -13.43 14.14 -7.57
CA GLY A 54 -12.01 13.85 -7.85
C GLY A 54 -11.06 14.97 -7.45
N GLY A 55 -10.69 15.01 -6.17
CA GLY A 55 -9.86 16.05 -5.57
C GLY A 55 -8.46 16.15 -6.18
N GLN A 56 -7.44 16.57 -5.45
CA GLN A 56 -6.09 16.50 -5.98
C GLN A 56 -5.50 15.12 -5.67
N ILE A 57 -5.12 14.34 -6.71
CA ILE A 57 -4.29 13.15 -6.49
C ILE A 57 -2.98 13.63 -5.88
N LEU A 58 -2.63 13.09 -4.72
CA LEU A 58 -1.41 13.47 -4.04
C LEU A 58 -0.22 13.03 -4.91
N ASN A 59 0.64 13.99 -5.28
CA ASN A 59 1.78 13.72 -6.16
C ASN A 59 3.11 13.68 -5.39
N ASP A 60 3.07 13.43 -4.08
CA ASP A 60 4.23 13.31 -3.22
C ASP A 60 4.83 11.91 -3.32
N GLN A 61 6.11 11.85 -3.68
CA GLN A 61 6.91 10.67 -3.41
C GLN A 61 7.18 10.66 -1.91
N SER A 62 6.50 9.78 -1.19
CA SER A 62 6.57 9.74 0.27
C SER A 62 6.72 8.32 0.79
N THR A 63 7.47 8.21 1.88
CA THR A 63 7.51 7.02 2.72
C THR A 63 6.72 7.32 3.96
N TYR A 64 5.77 6.45 4.29
CA TYR A 64 4.90 6.64 5.43
C TYR A 64 4.57 5.31 6.08
N ILE A 65 4.13 5.40 7.32
CA ILE A 65 3.71 4.26 8.11
C ILE A 65 2.31 4.53 8.62
N PHE A 66 1.39 3.61 8.36
CA PHE A 66 0.08 3.62 8.99
C PHE A 66 -0.02 2.53 10.06
N THR A 67 -0.93 2.72 11.00
CA THR A 67 -1.28 1.73 12.02
C THR A 67 -2.75 1.37 11.92
N ARG A 68 -3.04 0.07 11.92
CA ARG A 68 -4.40 -0.46 12.01
C ARG A 68 -4.53 -1.22 13.33
N THR A 69 -5.50 -0.82 14.14
CA THR A 69 -5.89 -1.56 15.33
C THR A 69 -6.92 -2.61 14.95
N LEU A 70 -6.64 -3.86 15.31
CA LEU A 70 -7.55 -4.99 15.12
C LEU A 70 -8.59 -5.02 16.25
N SER A 71 -9.65 -5.80 16.05
CA SER A 71 -10.75 -5.93 17.02
C SER A 71 -10.32 -6.50 18.38
N ASP A 72 -9.23 -7.28 18.39
CA ASP A 72 -8.61 -7.85 19.59
C ASP A 72 -7.63 -6.90 20.30
N GLY A 73 -7.45 -5.68 19.76
CA GLY A 73 -6.53 -4.69 20.29
C GLY A 73 -5.09 -4.85 19.79
N HIS A 74 -4.76 -5.88 19.01
CA HIS A 74 -3.45 -5.98 18.37
C HIS A 74 -3.27 -4.95 17.26
N MET A 75 -2.01 -4.62 16.97
CA MET A 75 -1.64 -3.58 16.01
C MET A 75 -0.98 -4.19 14.79
N GLU A 76 -1.42 -3.76 13.61
CA GLU A 76 -0.73 -3.96 12.34
C GLU A 76 -0.10 -2.65 11.88
N TYR A 77 1.15 -2.73 11.44
CA TYR A 77 1.90 -1.61 10.88
C TYR A 77 2.04 -1.82 9.37
N GLY A 78 1.58 -0.84 8.59
CA GLY A 78 1.77 -0.80 7.14
C GLY A 78 2.88 0.17 6.79
N TYR A 79 4.00 -0.36 6.31
CA TYR A 79 5.17 0.39 5.84
C TYR A 79 5.01 0.57 4.34
N CYS A 80 4.79 1.80 3.89
CA CYS A 80 4.41 2.07 2.53
C CYS A 80 5.32 3.10 1.87
N ARG A 81 5.54 2.89 0.59
CA ARG A 81 6.20 3.84 -0.29
C ARG A 81 5.31 4.15 -1.47
N ARG A 82 4.98 5.43 -1.61
CA ARG A 82 4.25 5.98 -2.74
C ARG A 82 5.24 6.46 -3.79
N LEU A 83 5.09 5.95 -5.00
CA LEU A 83 5.84 6.34 -6.18
C LEU A 83 4.90 7.13 -7.08
N THR A 84 5.25 8.38 -7.30
CA THR A 84 4.55 9.28 -8.21
C THR A 84 5.44 9.60 -9.39
N LYS A 85 4.86 10.22 -10.42
CA LYS A 85 5.56 10.50 -11.67
C LYS A 85 6.73 11.45 -11.41
N ASP A 86 7.95 10.92 -11.49
CA ASP A 86 9.11 11.74 -11.79
C ASP A 86 9.36 11.73 -13.31
N SER A 87 9.89 12.85 -13.80
CA SER A 87 9.87 13.34 -15.18
C SER A 87 10.33 12.40 -16.31
N ASN A 88 10.82 11.18 -16.04
CA ASN A 88 11.50 10.34 -17.03
C ASN A 88 11.24 8.83 -16.97
N ARG A 89 9.96 8.42 -16.89
CA ARG A 89 9.39 7.07 -17.12
C ARG A 89 8.92 6.38 -15.84
N ILE A 90 7.69 5.86 -15.85
CA ILE A 90 7.38 4.42 -15.74
C ILE A 90 5.85 4.21 -15.68
N THR A 91 5.04 5.11 -15.08
CA THR A 91 3.57 5.01 -15.10
C THR A 91 2.86 6.36 -15.15
N LYS A 92 1.66 6.41 -15.77
CA LYS A 92 0.77 7.60 -15.80
C LYS A 92 0.14 7.89 -14.42
N PHE A 93 0.31 6.96 -13.49
CA PHE A 93 -0.53 6.73 -12.33
C PHE A 93 0.32 6.38 -11.11
N PRO A 94 -0.06 6.84 -9.89
CA PRO A 94 0.72 6.56 -8.70
C PRO A 94 0.65 5.08 -8.33
N ILE A 95 1.77 4.59 -7.81
CA ILE A 95 1.95 3.21 -7.34
C ILE A 95 2.27 3.27 -5.86
N VAL A 96 1.68 2.39 -5.07
CA VAL A 96 2.04 2.21 -3.65
C VAL A 96 2.53 0.80 -3.45
N ILE A 97 3.72 0.67 -2.86
CA ILE A 97 4.29 -0.60 -2.42
C ILE A 97 4.22 -0.62 -0.90
N CYS A 98 3.62 -1.66 -0.32
CA CYS A 98 3.49 -1.77 1.13
C CYS A 98 3.95 -3.12 1.66
N ILE A 99 4.49 -3.11 2.88
CA ILE A 99 4.73 -4.28 3.72
C ILE A 99 3.88 -4.11 4.98
N VAL A 100 3.07 -5.11 5.32
CA VAL A 100 2.26 -5.13 6.53
C VAL A 100 2.82 -6.14 7.51
N SER A 101 2.99 -5.74 8.77
CA SER A 101 3.51 -6.60 9.83
C SER A 101 2.94 -6.22 11.19
N SER A 102 2.75 -7.20 12.08
CA SER A 102 2.48 -6.99 13.50
C SER A 102 3.71 -6.54 14.31
N HIS A 103 4.85 -6.36 13.65
CA HIS A 103 6.14 -6.08 14.27
C HIS A 103 6.64 -4.70 13.84
N SER A 104 7.17 -3.94 14.80
CA SER A 104 7.63 -2.56 14.66
C SER A 104 9.07 -2.45 14.12
N TYR A 105 9.45 -3.26 13.13
CA TYR A 105 10.80 -3.25 12.55
C TYR A 105 11.00 -2.11 11.52
N PHE A 106 10.80 -0.87 11.94
CA PHE A 106 10.77 0.32 11.07
C PHE A 106 11.98 0.44 10.14
N LYS A 107 13.19 0.33 10.70
CA LYS A 107 14.43 0.48 9.92
C LYS A 107 14.63 -0.64 8.90
N LEU A 108 14.21 -1.87 9.23
CA LEU A 108 14.35 -3.01 8.33
C LEU A 108 13.43 -2.86 7.12
N TYR A 109 12.16 -2.55 7.35
CA TYR A 109 11.19 -2.44 6.27
C TYR A 109 11.43 -1.22 5.39
N ASP A 110 11.90 -0.10 5.96
CA ASP A 110 12.34 1.05 5.16
C ASP A 110 13.55 0.70 4.26
N ALA A 111 14.54 -0.03 4.79
CA ALA A 111 15.68 -0.50 4.00
C ALA A 111 15.24 -1.43 2.85
N ILE A 112 14.32 -2.37 3.10
CA ILE A 112 13.76 -3.25 2.06
C ILE A 112 13.05 -2.42 0.97
N LEU A 113 12.21 -1.46 1.35
CA LEU A 113 11.51 -0.58 0.42
C LEU A 113 12.47 0.33 -0.36
N ASN A 114 13.61 0.71 0.22
CA ASN A 114 14.68 1.43 -0.48
C ASN A 114 15.32 0.58 -1.58
N GLU A 115 15.60 -0.70 -1.33
CA GLU A 115 16.19 -1.59 -2.34
C GLU A 115 15.21 -1.90 -3.49
N LEU A 116 13.91 -2.01 -3.22
CA LEU A 116 12.90 -2.32 -4.25
C LEU A 116 12.64 -1.18 -5.24
N VAL A 117 13.04 0.05 -4.91
CA VAL A 117 12.70 1.26 -5.67
C VAL A 117 13.95 1.90 -6.32
N LYS A 118 15.14 1.34 -6.10
CA LYS A 118 16.37 1.73 -6.82
C LYS A 118 16.27 1.47 -8.31
#